data_AF-A0A6I3FUU3-F1
#
_entry.id   AF-A0A6I3FUU3-F1
#
_cell.length_a   1.000
_cell.length_b   1.000
_cell.length_c   1.000
_cell.angle_alpha   90.00
_cell.angle_beta   90.00
_cell.angle_gamma   90.00
#
_symmetry.space_group_name_H-M   'P 1'
#
loop_
_entity.id
_entity.type
_entity.pdbx_description
1 polymer ?
#
loop_
_entity_poly.entity_id
_entity_poly.type
_entity_poly.pdbx_seq_one_letter_code
_entity_poly.pdbx_strand_id
1 'polypeptide(L)'
;DLPPKGALGDFQPRIYFGENVPDYSIIGGVKTDTPVEFDYPDDASPNGQRNYTYTGKGGVPVGSLVNKAVFALKYQEQRILLSNLINKDSKILFERNPRDRVAKVAPWLTLDGDPYPALVDGRVLWIIDGYTTSAGYPYSRRTVLSDAINDTVTTNTGASALLRNQSINYIRNSVKATVDAYDGTVSLYTWDEQDPVLKTWAKAFPNALLPKSAISKQLMEHVRYPEDLFRVQREILSSYHVRSAEAFYGGQDFWRIPRDPSTFGANAGAQPPYYLTIQMPGTKAPVFSLTTPFVPRGGRENLSAFAVVNSDAGPDYGKMSVLQLPRNTNIAGPSQVASNFEAKPEVANSLSLLRRGGSDVVLGNLLTLPVGGGLLYVQPVYVQATANTSAYPLLQKVLVSFGDQIGFDDTLKGALDQVFSGNSGTAAGGTTTTGSSGTSNNSSLANALASARAAYQDGLAALANGDFAAYDRAQKRLKSAIDAAINAQSK
;
A
#
# COMPACT_ATOMS: atom_id res chain seq x y z
N ASP A 1 -14.32 6.55 8.49
CA ASP A 1 -13.77 7.74 7.82
C ASP A 1 -12.39 7.36 7.29
N LEU A 2 -12.06 7.70 6.05
CA LEU A 2 -10.75 7.43 5.44
C LEU A 2 -10.21 8.78 4.92
N PRO A 3 -9.06 9.27 5.41
CA PRO A 3 -8.26 8.70 6.50
C PRO A 3 -8.98 8.79 7.86
N PRO A 4 -8.67 7.90 8.81
CA PRO A 4 -9.23 7.96 10.16
C PRO A 4 -8.88 9.31 10.82
N LYS A 5 -9.88 9.95 11.43
CA LYS A 5 -9.74 11.21 12.17
C LYS A 5 -9.84 10.92 13.67
N GLY A 6 -8.85 11.35 14.45
CA GLY A 6 -8.84 11.23 15.92
C GLY A 6 -7.47 10.87 16.49
N ALA A 7 -7.30 11.07 17.81
CA ALA A 7 -6.15 10.55 18.55
C ALA A 7 -6.29 9.03 18.74
N LEU A 8 -5.16 8.30 18.80
CA LEU A 8 -5.11 6.83 18.94
C LEU A 8 -5.60 6.29 20.30
N GLY A 9 -6.24 7.13 21.12
CA GLY A 9 -6.64 6.81 22.50
C GLY A 9 -5.44 6.55 23.40
N ASP A 10 -5.72 5.97 24.57
CA ASP A 10 -4.68 5.51 25.50
C ASP A 10 -4.15 4.15 25.06
N PHE A 11 -2.84 4.06 24.86
CA PHE A 11 -2.16 2.81 24.51
C PHE A 11 -0.75 2.79 25.09
N GLN A 12 -0.07 1.65 25.01
CA GLN A 12 1.36 1.55 25.31
C GLN A 12 2.20 1.94 24.06
N PRO A 13 2.84 3.13 24.01
CA PRO A 13 3.58 3.57 22.82
C PRO A 13 5.02 3.04 22.73
N ARG A 14 5.55 2.47 23.82
CA ARG A 14 6.98 2.11 23.90
C ARG A 14 7.28 0.83 23.12
N ILE A 15 8.25 0.91 22.23
CA ILE A 15 8.67 -0.18 21.35
C ILE A 15 10.03 -0.71 21.83
N TYR A 16 10.02 -1.88 22.45
CA TYR A 16 11.24 -2.61 22.82
C TYR A 16 11.57 -3.72 21.81
N PHE A 17 10.60 -4.18 21.02
CA PHE A 17 10.72 -5.17 19.95
C PHE A 17 10.18 -4.55 18.66
N GLY A 18 11.03 -4.46 17.64
CA GLY A 18 10.73 -3.76 16.39
C GLY A 18 11.83 -4.00 15.35
N GLU A 19 11.64 -3.51 14.13
CA GLU A 19 12.53 -3.80 13.01
C GLU A 19 13.86 -3.02 13.07
N ASN A 20 13.80 -1.75 13.51
CA ASN A 20 14.94 -0.85 13.59
C ASN A 20 15.41 -0.67 15.03
N VAL A 21 15.83 -1.76 15.66
CA VAL A 21 16.31 -1.77 17.04
C VAL A 21 17.71 -2.36 17.11
N PRO A 22 18.56 -1.93 18.07
CA PRO A 22 19.86 -2.56 18.28
C PRO A 22 19.74 -4.06 18.61
N ASP A 23 20.76 -4.83 18.23
CA ASP A 23 20.87 -6.30 18.42
C ASP A 23 20.50 -6.76 19.84
N TYR A 24 20.87 -5.95 20.83
CA TYR A 24 20.44 -6.12 22.20
C TYR A 24 20.20 -4.77 22.90
N SER A 25 19.49 -4.82 24.01
CA SER A 25 19.42 -3.70 24.95
C SER A 25 19.36 -4.24 26.37
N ILE A 26 20.13 -3.63 27.27
CA ILE A 26 20.06 -3.93 28.69
C ILE A 26 19.07 -2.94 29.30
N ILE A 27 18.00 -3.47 29.85
CA ILE A 27 16.87 -2.73 30.39
C ILE A 27 16.68 -3.07 31.86
N GLY A 28 15.80 -2.32 32.49
CA GLY A 28 15.56 -2.42 33.92
C GLY A 28 16.72 -1.81 34.72
N GLY A 29 16.45 -1.64 36.01
CA GLY A 29 17.38 -1.08 36.97
C GLY A 29 17.01 -1.56 38.35
N VAL A 30 17.78 -1.12 39.36
CA VAL A 30 17.41 -1.32 40.76
C VAL A 30 15.97 -0.84 40.93
N LYS A 31 15.12 -1.62 41.60
CA LYS A 31 13.76 -1.19 41.95
C LYS A 31 13.85 0.02 42.89
N THR A 32 13.91 1.21 42.30
CA THR A 32 13.84 2.49 42.99
C THR A 32 12.64 3.26 42.44
N ASP A 33 12.23 4.31 43.15
CA ASP A 33 11.16 5.19 42.72
C ASP A 33 11.59 6.13 41.56
N THR A 34 12.83 6.00 41.08
CA THR A 34 13.39 6.84 40.01
C THR A 34 13.56 6.01 38.74
N PRO A 35 12.78 6.26 37.68
CA PRO A 35 12.92 5.52 36.45
C PRO A 35 14.26 5.76 35.74
N VAL A 36 14.83 4.71 35.15
CA VAL A 36 16.24 4.69 34.70
C VAL A 36 16.44 4.73 33.19
N GLU A 37 15.38 4.53 32.41
CA GLU A 37 15.42 4.54 30.94
C GLU A 37 14.83 5.87 30.45
N PHE A 38 15.48 6.50 29.48
CA PHE A 38 14.91 7.65 28.80
C PHE A 38 13.66 7.22 28.02
N ASP A 39 12.58 8.00 28.11
CA ASP A 39 11.32 7.74 27.40
C ASP A 39 11.11 8.77 26.28
N TYR A 40 10.89 10.04 26.64
CA TYR A 40 10.74 11.13 25.68
C TYR A 40 11.11 12.49 26.32
N PRO A 41 11.45 13.52 25.51
CA PRO A 41 11.71 14.87 26.02
C PRO A 41 10.46 15.49 26.62
N ASP A 42 10.58 16.10 27.80
CA ASP A 42 9.45 16.72 28.50
C ASP A 42 9.91 17.99 29.21
N ASP A 43 9.54 19.15 28.66
CA ASP A 43 9.90 20.46 29.20
C ASP A 43 9.27 20.73 30.57
N ALA A 44 8.23 19.98 30.95
CA ALA A 44 7.64 20.05 32.29
C ALA A 44 8.44 19.27 33.35
N SER A 45 9.35 18.39 32.93
CA SER A 45 10.20 17.62 33.83
C SER A 45 11.47 18.42 34.21
N PRO A 46 11.93 18.41 35.48
CA PRO A 46 13.08 19.23 35.94
C PRO A 46 14.39 19.03 35.17
N ASN A 47 14.57 17.86 34.56
CA ASN A 47 15.72 17.47 33.75
C ASN A 47 15.42 17.48 32.24
N GLY A 48 14.29 18.03 31.81
CA GLY A 48 13.88 18.12 30.40
C GLY A 48 13.52 16.78 29.74
N GLN A 49 13.41 15.70 30.52
CA GLN A 49 13.11 14.37 30.00
C GLN A 49 12.19 13.60 30.95
N ARG A 50 11.26 12.87 30.36
CA ARG A 50 10.51 11.85 31.08
C ARG A 50 11.28 10.54 30.99
N ASN A 51 11.35 9.84 32.11
CA ASN A 51 11.96 8.52 32.19
C ASN A 51 10.91 7.44 32.42
N TYR A 52 11.26 6.23 32.05
CA TYR A 52 10.51 5.01 32.27
C TYR A 52 11.42 3.91 32.80
N THR A 53 10.86 2.87 33.42
CA THR A 53 11.59 1.64 33.72
C THR A 53 10.78 0.51 33.17
N TYR A 54 11.41 -0.33 32.34
CA TYR A 54 10.73 -1.43 31.72
C TYR A 54 10.07 -2.36 32.74
N THR A 55 8.76 -2.57 32.58
CA THR A 55 7.94 -3.44 33.44
C THR A 55 7.47 -4.71 32.73
N GLY A 56 7.81 -4.87 31.44
CA GLY A 56 7.37 -6.03 30.67
C GLY A 56 8.04 -7.33 31.11
N LYS A 57 7.40 -8.44 30.73
CA LYS A 57 7.91 -9.79 31.03
C LYS A 57 9.08 -10.21 30.13
N GLY A 58 9.30 -9.52 29.01
CA GLY A 58 10.37 -9.80 28.07
C GLY A 58 11.77 -9.68 28.66
N GLY A 59 12.74 -10.28 27.99
CA GLY A 59 14.15 -10.29 28.38
C GLY A 59 14.54 -11.42 29.32
N VAL A 60 15.84 -11.66 29.42
CA VAL A 60 16.42 -12.63 30.37
C VAL A 60 17.29 -11.91 31.39
N PRO A 61 17.37 -12.41 32.64
CA PRO A 61 18.22 -11.79 33.65
C PRO A 61 19.68 -11.70 33.20
N VAL A 62 20.30 -10.52 33.32
CA VAL A 62 21.73 -10.32 33.00
C VAL A 62 22.55 -9.92 34.21
N GLY A 63 21.91 -9.66 35.35
CA GLY A 63 22.57 -9.10 36.53
C GLY A 63 23.64 -9.95 37.22
N SER A 64 23.65 -11.28 37.01
CA SER A 64 24.63 -12.17 37.63
C SER A 64 25.98 -12.14 36.89
N LEU A 65 27.09 -12.35 37.61
CA LEU A 65 28.43 -12.32 37.01
C LEU A 65 28.58 -13.32 35.84
N VAL A 66 28.01 -14.51 35.99
CA VAL A 66 28.00 -15.55 34.94
C VAL A 66 27.22 -15.08 33.71
N ASN A 67 26.02 -14.52 33.90
CA ASN A 67 25.21 -14.04 32.77
C ASN A 67 25.89 -12.87 32.08
N LYS A 68 26.44 -11.91 32.85
CA LYS A 68 27.27 -10.82 32.30
C LYS A 68 28.41 -11.34 31.46
N ALA A 69 29.17 -12.34 31.93
CA ALA A 69 30.27 -12.93 31.20
C ALA A 69 29.83 -13.62 29.90
N VAL A 70 28.75 -14.41 29.93
CA VAL A 70 28.19 -15.08 28.74
C VAL A 70 27.74 -14.06 27.70
N PHE A 71 27.04 -13.01 28.11
CA PHE A 71 26.59 -11.98 27.18
C PHE A 71 27.71 -11.07 26.70
N ALA A 72 28.70 -10.76 27.53
CA ALA A 72 29.91 -10.05 27.12
C ALA A 72 30.68 -10.83 26.04
N LEU A 73 30.76 -12.16 26.15
CA LEU A 73 31.36 -13.02 25.12
C LEU A 73 30.50 -13.08 23.85
N LYS A 74 29.17 -13.30 23.98
CA LYS A 74 28.24 -13.38 22.85
C LYS A 74 28.26 -12.11 21.99
N TYR A 75 28.22 -10.94 22.63
CA TYR A 75 28.15 -9.64 21.96
C TYR A 75 29.52 -8.97 21.80
N GLN A 76 30.59 -9.63 22.25
CA GLN A 76 31.94 -9.08 22.25
C GLN A 76 32.04 -7.69 22.90
N GLU A 77 31.22 -7.44 23.94
CA GLU A 77 31.10 -6.15 24.61
C GLU A 77 31.52 -6.25 26.08
N GLN A 78 32.71 -5.75 26.38
CA GLN A 78 33.30 -5.77 27.73
C GLN A 78 32.50 -4.92 28.73
N ARG A 79 31.80 -3.87 28.27
CA ARG A 79 30.96 -3.00 29.12
C ARG A 79 29.82 -3.76 29.78
N ILE A 80 29.36 -4.88 29.21
CA ILE A 80 28.34 -5.74 29.85
C ILE A 80 28.84 -6.29 31.19
N LEU A 81 30.14 -6.60 31.28
CA LEU A 81 30.76 -7.10 32.51
C LEU A 81 31.13 -5.98 33.47
N LEU A 82 31.67 -4.88 32.95
CA LEU A 82 32.30 -3.81 33.73
C LEU A 82 31.35 -2.69 34.17
N SER A 83 30.16 -2.57 33.57
CA SER A 83 29.23 -1.49 33.89
C SER A 83 28.52 -1.70 35.22
N ASN A 84 28.61 -0.68 36.08
CA ASN A 84 27.89 -0.61 37.35
C ASN A 84 26.39 -0.32 37.19
N LEU A 85 25.94 0.10 35.99
CA LEU A 85 24.52 0.31 35.69
C LEU A 85 23.75 -1.02 35.62
N ILE A 86 24.46 -2.11 35.28
CA ILE A 86 23.89 -3.44 35.17
C ILE A 86 23.90 -4.09 36.55
N ASN A 87 22.72 -4.33 37.10
CA ASN A 87 22.53 -4.86 38.45
C ASN A 87 21.67 -6.13 38.44
N LYS A 88 21.43 -6.72 39.61
CA LYS A 88 20.69 -7.99 39.78
C LYS A 88 19.28 -7.98 39.17
N ASP A 89 18.67 -6.81 39.05
CA ASP A 89 17.31 -6.63 38.53
C ASP A 89 17.30 -6.29 37.02
N SER A 90 18.48 -6.08 36.40
CA SER A 90 18.61 -5.82 34.96
C SER A 90 18.31 -7.07 34.11
N LYS A 91 17.66 -6.85 32.97
CA LYS A 91 17.48 -7.86 31.93
C LYS A 91 18.16 -7.44 30.64
N ILE A 92 18.50 -8.40 29.80
CA ILE A 92 18.91 -8.16 28.43
C ILE A 92 17.81 -8.62 27.47
N LEU A 93 17.40 -7.71 26.58
CA LEU A 93 16.53 -7.98 25.45
C LEU A 93 17.40 -8.31 24.24
N PHE A 94 17.06 -9.38 23.54
CA PHE A 94 17.69 -9.82 22.30
C PHE A 94 16.66 -10.57 21.43
N GLU A 95 17.01 -10.84 20.16
CA GLU A 95 16.04 -11.28 19.14
C GLU A 95 14.85 -10.33 19.06
N ARG A 96 15.18 -9.05 18.91
CA ARG A 96 14.22 -7.97 19.06
C ARG A 96 13.46 -7.67 17.77
N ASN A 97 13.99 -8.08 16.63
CA ASN A 97 13.28 -8.07 15.37
C ASN A 97 12.09 -9.05 15.44
N PRO A 98 10.84 -8.59 15.20
CA PRO A 98 9.64 -9.41 15.27
C PRO A 98 9.71 -10.67 14.40
N ARG A 99 10.17 -10.56 13.16
CA ARG A 99 10.28 -11.67 12.20
C ARG A 99 11.28 -12.72 12.69
N ASP A 100 12.48 -12.29 13.08
CA ASP A 100 13.51 -13.22 13.58
C ASP A 100 13.04 -13.96 14.83
N ARG A 101 12.32 -13.25 15.70
CA ARG A 101 11.73 -13.83 16.90
C ARG A 101 10.71 -14.91 16.58
N VAL A 102 9.79 -14.65 15.65
CA VAL A 102 8.84 -15.67 15.17
C VAL A 102 9.58 -16.84 14.53
N ALA A 103 10.62 -16.60 13.73
CA ALA A 103 11.41 -17.65 13.09
C ALA A 103 12.10 -18.58 14.09
N LYS A 104 12.50 -18.05 15.27
CA LYS A 104 13.04 -18.87 16.36
C LYS A 104 11.98 -19.67 17.12
N VAL A 105 10.76 -19.14 17.24
CA VAL A 105 9.63 -19.82 17.90
C VAL A 105 9.04 -20.92 17.00
N ALA A 106 8.92 -20.66 15.70
CA ALA A 106 8.34 -21.56 14.71
C ALA A 106 9.24 -21.67 13.46
N PRO A 107 10.40 -22.36 13.55
CA PRO A 107 11.35 -22.49 12.44
C PRO A 107 10.82 -23.30 11.25
N TRP A 108 9.66 -23.95 11.42
CA TRP A 108 8.95 -24.72 10.40
C TRP A 108 8.06 -23.86 9.50
N LEU A 109 7.87 -22.58 9.84
CA LEU A 109 7.16 -21.61 9.01
C LEU A 109 8.14 -20.87 8.10
N THR A 110 7.72 -20.66 6.86
CA THR A 110 8.31 -19.63 5.99
C THR A 110 7.57 -18.33 6.27
N LEU A 111 8.25 -17.29 6.75
CA LEU A 111 7.58 -16.04 7.15
C LEU A 111 7.52 -15.03 6.00
N ASP A 112 6.49 -14.20 5.97
CA ASP A 112 6.33 -13.07 5.04
C ASP A 112 7.31 -11.91 5.34
N GLY A 113 7.93 -11.40 4.27
CA GLY A 113 9.00 -10.42 4.32
C GLY A 113 8.62 -9.04 4.85
N ASP A 114 7.34 -8.70 4.96
CA ASP A 114 6.85 -7.37 5.38
C ASP A 114 5.95 -7.44 6.63
N PRO A 115 6.53 -7.60 7.84
CA PRO A 115 5.81 -7.42 9.10
C PRO A 115 5.17 -6.02 9.18
N TYR A 116 3.98 -5.92 9.78
CA TYR A 116 3.31 -4.63 9.89
C TYR A 116 2.74 -4.38 11.29
N PRO A 117 2.87 -3.16 11.83
CA PRO A 117 2.36 -2.84 13.17
C PRO A 117 0.88 -2.48 13.11
N ALA A 118 0.13 -2.88 14.14
CA ALA A 118 -1.24 -2.47 14.38
C ALA A 118 -1.46 -2.16 15.86
N LEU A 119 -2.32 -1.19 16.15
CA LEU A 119 -2.79 -0.93 17.51
C LEU A 119 -3.96 -1.88 17.82
N VAL A 120 -3.73 -2.83 18.70
CA VAL A 120 -4.68 -3.88 19.09
C VAL A 120 -4.78 -3.92 20.60
N ASP A 121 -5.99 -3.75 21.13
CA ASP A 121 -6.32 -3.86 22.55
C ASP A 121 -5.38 -3.01 23.44
N GLY A 122 -5.08 -1.78 22.99
CA GLY A 122 -4.20 -0.82 23.70
C GLY A 122 -2.70 -1.10 23.58
N ARG A 123 -2.28 -1.99 22.68
CA ARG A 123 -0.89 -2.39 22.48
C ARG A 123 -0.50 -2.39 21.01
N VAL A 124 0.74 -2.04 20.73
CA VAL A 124 1.29 -2.18 19.37
C VAL A 124 1.71 -3.64 19.18
N LEU A 125 1.06 -4.32 18.23
CA LEU A 125 1.40 -5.66 17.80
C LEU A 125 1.97 -5.63 16.40
N TRP A 126 3.12 -6.27 16.19
CA TRP A 126 3.61 -6.62 14.87
C TRP A 126 2.87 -7.85 14.38
N ILE A 127 2.22 -7.75 13.23
CA ILE A 127 1.51 -8.87 12.58
C ILE A 127 2.41 -9.40 11.46
N ILE A 128 2.59 -10.72 11.41
CA ILE A 128 3.46 -11.41 10.46
C ILE A 128 2.71 -12.61 9.91
N ASP A 129 2.64 -12.74 8.58
CA ASP A 129 2.08 -13.92 7.93
C ASP A 129 3.09 -15.08 7.94
N GLY A 130 2.60 -16.26 8.29
CA GLY A 130 3.37 -17.50 8.35
C GLY A 130 2.86 -18.52 7.36
N TYR A 131 3.73 -18.92 6.44
CA TYR A 131 3.42 -19.88 5.39
C TYR A 131 3.88 -21.29 5.75
N THR A 132 3.03 -22.27 5.47
CA THR A 132 3.52 -23.63 5.27
C THR A 132 3.95 -23.78 3.82
N THR A 133 5.12 -24.37 3.61
CA THR A 133 5.69 -24.58 2.27
C THR A 133 6.13 -26.03 2.09
N SER A 134 6.11 -26.50 0.85
CA SER A 134 6.69 -27.79 0.47
C SER A 134 7.22 -27.73 -0.97
N ALA A 135 8.23 -28.57 -1.25
CA ALA A 135 8.79 -28.77 -2.58
C ALA A 135 8.30 -30.08 -3.23
N GLY A 136 7.48 -30.87 -2.51
CA GLY A 136 7.10 -32.23 -2.86
C GLY A 136 5.63 -32.42 -3.21
N TYR A 137 4.87 -31.35 -3.45
CA TYR A 137 3.45 -31.48 -3.77
C TYR A 137 3.24 -31.98 -5.21
N PRO A 138 2.55 -33.11 -5.43
CA PRO A 138 2.45 -33.71 -6.74
C PRO A 138 1.64 -32.84 -7.72
N TYR A 139 1.95 -32.93 -9.00
CA TYR A 139 1.25 -32.22 -10.09
C TYR A 139 1.19 -30.69 -9.92
N SER A 140 2.16 -30.09 -9.22
CA SER A 140 2.24 -28.65 -9.01
C SER A 140 3.49 -28.04 -9.64
N ARG A 141 3.38 -26.79 -10.09
CA ARG A 141 4.49 -26.02 -10.66
C ARG A 141 5.49 -25.68 -9.56
N ARG A 142 6.73 -26.05 -9.78
CA ARG A 142 7.85 -25.65 -8.93
C ARG A 142 8.30 -24.23 -9.30
N THR A 143 8.51 -23.41 -8.28
CA THR A 143 9.04 -22.05 -8.39
C THR A 143 10.14 -21.85 -7.36
N VAL A 144 11.00 -20.87 -7.58
CA VAL A 144 11.98 -20.41 -6.58
C VAL A 144 11.36 -19.23 -5.86
N LEU A 145 11.22 -19.34 -4.54
CA LEU A 145 10.47 -18.34 -3.77
C LEU A 145 11.09 -16.94 -3.88
N SER A 146 12.42 -16.83 -3.71
CA SER A 146 13.15 -15.56 -3.81
C SER A 146 12.97 -14.87 -5.17
N ASP A 147 12.87 -15.65 -6.25
CA ASP A 147 12.70 -15.11 -7.60
C ASP A 147 11.26 -14.64 -7.82
N ALA A 148 10.28 -15.42 -7.34
CA ALA A 148 8.86 -15.13 -7.51
C ALA A 148 8.37 -13.91 -6.72
N ILE A 149 9.07 -13.54 -5.65
CA ILE A 149 8.77 -12.34 -4.86
C ILE A 149 9.62 -11.13 -5.25
N ASN A 150 10.58 -11.28 -6.15
CA ASN A 150 11.51 -10.20 -6.49
C ASN A 150 10.79 -9.07 -7.25
N ASP A 151 10.76 -7.90 -6.63
CA ASP A 151 10.29 -6.64 -7.18
C ASP A 151 11.14 -5.48 -6.64
N THR A 152 10.82 -4.26 -7.04
CA THR A 152 11.58 -3.07 -6.62
C THR A 152 11.58 -2.87 -5.10
N VAL A 153 10.48 -3.18 -4.40
CA VAL A 153 10.38 -3.01 -2.94
C VAL A 153 11.22 -4.05 -2.23
N THR A 154 11.03 -5.34 -2.54
CA THR A 154 11.72 -6.46 -1.89
C THR A 154 13.22 -6.49 -2.17
N THR A 155 13.65 -5.95 -3.32
CA THR A 155 15.07 -5.74 -3.63
C THR A 155 15.67 -4.66 -2.73
N ASN A 156 14.97 -3.54 -2.55
CA ASN A 156 15.46 -2.42 -1.74
C ASN A 156 15.46 -2.72 -0.24
N THR A 157 14.48 -3.48 0.26
CA THR A 157 14.40 -3.85 1.69
C THR A 157 15.25 -5.06 2.04
N GLY A 158 15.78 -5.79 1.05
CA GLY A 158 16.48 -7.06 1.26
C GLY A 158 15.57 -8.20 1.70
N ALA A 159 14.24 -8.02 1.67
CA ALA A 159 13.27 -9.04 2.07
C ALA A 159 13.42 -10.34 1.27
N SER A 160 13.79 -10.24 -0.01
CA SER A 160 14.08 -11.40 -0.86
C SER A 160 15.31 -12.19 -0.42
N ALA A 161 16.31 -11.54 0.19
CA ALA A 161 17.49 -12.19 0.76
C ALA A 161 17.20 -12.86 2.11
N LEU A 162 16.19 -12.39 2.85
CA LEU A 162 15.74 -13.00 4.09
C LEU A 162 15.00 -14.33 3.87
N LEU A 163 14.48 -14.53 2.66
CA LEU A 163 13.91 -15.80 2.24
C LEU A 163 15.00 -16.65 1.61
N ARG A 164 15.22 -17.85 2.17
CA ARG A 164 16.18 -18.80 1.60
C ARG A 164 15.85 -19.01 0.12
N ASN A 165 16.86 -19.23 -0.72
CA ASN A 165 16.69 -19.72 -2.09
C ASN A 165 16.11 -21.15 -2.04
N GLN A 166 14.82 -21.21 -1.71
CA GLN A 166 14.05 -22.40 -1.48
C GLN A 166 13.11 -22.54 -2.66
N SER A 167 13.21 -23.69 -3.30
CA SER A 167 12.27 -24.03 -4.34
C SER A 167 11.06 -24.75 -3.76
N ILE A 168 9.87 -24.22 -4.06
CA ILE A 168 8.59 -24.67 -3.52
C ILE A 168 7.62 -24.98 -4.66
N ASN A 169 6.65 -25.84 -4.40
CA ASN A 169 5.49 -26.08 -5.27
C ASN A 169 4.19 -26.18 -4.46
N TYR A 170 4.24 -25.78 -3.20
CA TYR A 170 3.11 -25.67 -2.29
C TYR A 170 3.38 -24.49 -1.35
N ILE A 171 2.37 -23.64 -1.19
CA ILE A 171 2.37 -22.54 -0.23
C ILE A 171 0.94 -22.28 0.23
N ARG A 172 0.75 -22.11 1.55
CA ARG A 172 -0.51 -21.68 2.15
C ARG A 172 -0.24 -20.63 3.23
N ASN A 173 -1.09 -19.61 3.30
CA ASN A 173 -1.10 -18.66 4.41
C ASN A 173 -1.77 -19.31 5.62
N SER A 174 -0.98 -20.04 6.41
CA SER A 174 -1.50 -20.99 7.37
C SER A 174 -1.54 -20.44 8.79
N VAL A 175 -0.67 -19.49 9.11
CA VAL A 175 -0.54 -18.92 10.45
C VAL A 175 -0.53 -17.39 10.35
N LYS A 176 -1.23 -16.74 11.28
CA LYS A 176 -1.00 -15.33 11.60
C LYS A 176 -0.18 -15.29 12.88
N ALA A 177 0.99 -14.69 12.86
CA ALA A 177 1.80 -14.48 14.04
C ALA A 177 1.65 -13.03 14.52
N THR A 178 1.68 -12.83 15.83
CA THR A 178 1.81 -11.49 16.41
C THR A 178 2.99 -11.43 17.35
N VAL A 179 3.73 -10.32 17.33
CA VAL A 179 4.76 -10.00 18.32
C VAL A 179 4.37 -8.72 19.02
N ASP A 180 4.23 -8.79 20.35
CA ASP A 180 4.00 -7.62 21.17
C ASP A 180 5.23 -6.70 21.13
N ALA A 181 5.07 -5.46 20.67
CA ALA A 181 6.17 -4.52 20.53
C ALA A 181 6.80 -4.12 21.88
N TYR A 182 6.07 -4.27 22.98
CA TYR A 182 6.54 -3.90 24.31
C TYR A 182 7.25 -5.07 25.00
N ASP A 183 6.72 -6.28 24.98
CA ASP A 183 7.32 -7.43 25.70
C ASP A 183 7.82 -8.61 24.87
N GLY A 184 7.64 -8.55 23.56
CA GLY A 184 8.13 -9.56 22.64
C GLY A 184 7.39 -10.89 22.78
N THR A 185 6.19 -10.91 23.38
CA THR A 185 5.34 -12.11 23.36
C THR A 185 5.01 -12.46 21.93
N VAL A 186 5.32 -13.71 21.55
CA VAL A 186 4.92 -14.28 20.27
C VAL A 186 3.64 -15.09 20.47
N SER A 187 2.62 -14.79 19.68
CA SER A 187 1.41 -15.61 19.57
C SER A 187 1.25 -16.08 18.13
N LEU A 188 0.95 -17.36 17.93
CA LEU A 188 0.73 -17.95 16.61
C LEU A 188 -0.72 -18.40 16.52
N TYR A 189 -1.48 -17.87 15.57
CA TYR A 189 -2.89 -18.21 15.36
C TYR A 189 -3.04 -19.05 14.09
N THR A 190 -3.75 -20.16 14.16
CA THR A 190 -4.15 -20.91 12.96
C THR A 190 -5.04 -20.05 12.07
N TRP A 191 -4.74 -19.97 10.78
CA TRP A 191 -5.50 -19.20 9.79
C TRP A 191 -6.20 -20.06 8.75
N ASP A 192 -5.45 -20.91 8.03
CA ASP A 192 -6.00 -21.91 7.10
C ASP A 192 -6.18 -23.25 7.83
N GLU A 193 -7.34 -23.43 8.46
CA GLU A 193 -7.67 -24.67 9.18
C GLU A 193 -7.85 -25.88 8.26
N GLN A 194 -7.84 -25.70 6.93
CA GLN A 194 -7.91 -26.79 5.96
C GLN A 194 -6.52 -27.29 5.54
N ASP A 195 -5.46 -26.54 5.81
CA ASP A 195 -4.09 -26.88 5.43
C ASP A 195 -3.62 -28.20 6.09
N PRO A 196 -3.33 -29.27 5.31
CA PRO A 196 -2.82 -30.54 5.83
C PRO A 196 -1.41 -30.43 6.43
N VAL A 197 -0.57 -29.53 5.92
CA VAL A 197 0.79 -29.31 6.44
C VAL A 197 0.71 -28.64 7.81
N LEU A 198 -0.14 -27.61 7.96
CA LEU A 198 -0.40 -27.00 9.26
C LEU A 198 -0.94 -28.01 10.27
N LYS A 199 -1.92 -28.83 9.87
CA LYS A 199 -2.49 -29.88 10.75
C LYS A 199 -1.42 -30.86 11.25
N THR A 200 -0.41 -31.14 10.42
CA THR A 200 0.70 -32.02 10.80
C THR A 200 1.60 -31.35 11.84
N TRP A 201 1.96 -30.08 11.63
CA TRP A 201 2.73 -29.31 12.61
C TRP A 201 1.98 -29.06 13.91
N ALA A 202 0.68 -28.82 13.86
CA ALA A 202 -0.19 -28.69 15.04
C ALA A 202 -0.19 -29.96 15.89
N LYS A 203 -0.14 -31.15 15.27
CA LYS A 203 -0.01 -32.43 16.00
C LYS A 203 1.37 -32.61 16.63
N ALA A 204 2.44 -32.18 15.94
CA ALA A 204 3.80 -32.26 16.46
C ALA A 204 4.03 -31.27 17.63
N PHE A 205 3.34 -30.14 17.63
CA PHE A 205 3.47 -29.06 18.62
C PHE A 205 2.10 -28.60 19.15
N PRO A 206 1.40 -29.41 19.97
CA PRO A 206 -0.01 -29.21 20.33
C PRO A 206 -0.32 -27.90 21.07
N ASN A 207 0.68 -27.25 21.66
CA ASN A 207 0.52 -25.99 22.41
C ASN A 207 1.15 -24.78 21.72
N ALA A 208 1.71 -24.96 20.51
CA ALA A 208 2.38 -23.87 19.80
C ALA A 208 1.41 -22.94 19.05
N LEU A 209 0.19 -23.40 18.79
CA LEU A 209 -0.80 -22.70 17.96
C LEU A 209 -2.08 -22.43 18.75
N LEU A 210 -2.54 -21.18 18.68
CA LEU A 210 -3.84 -20.73 19.14
C LEU A 210 -4.87 -20.92 18.02
N PRO A 211 -6.13 -21.24 18.35
CA PRO A 211 -7.19 -21.34 17.35
C PRO A 211 -7.49 -19.97 16.72
N LYS A 212 -8.07 -19.96 15.51
CA LYS A 212 -8.48 -18.74 14.82
C LYS A 212 -9.44 -17.89 15.66
N SER A 213 -10.30 -18.54 16.45
CA SER A 213 -11.24 -17.90 17.36
C SER A 213 -10.60 -17.12 18.51
N ALA A 214 -9.30 -17.32 18.78
CA ALA A 214 -8.55 -16.54 19.76
C ALA A 214 -8.07 -15.18 19.20
N ILE A 215 -8.19 -14.93 17.89
CA ILE A 215 -7.91 -13.63 17.28
C ILE A 215 -8.98 -12.64 17.78
N SER A 216 -8.55 -11.58 18.47
CA SER A 216 -9.47 -10.55 18.94
C SER A 216 -10.14 -9.82 17.77
N LYS A 217 -11.32 -9.23 18.00
CA LYS A 217 -12.04 -8.50 16.95
C LYS A 217 -11.17 -7.38 16.34
N GLN A 218 -10.47 -6.63 17.19
CA GLN A 218 -9.59 -5.56 16.75
C GLN A 218 -8.40 -6.12 15.94
N LEU A 219 -7.80 -7.24 16.36
CA LEU A 219 -6.75 -7.88 15.56
C LEU A 219 -7.26 -8.33 14.19
N MET A 220 -8.48 -8.89 14.13
CA MET A 220 -9.10 -9.33 12.88
C MET A 220 -9.32 -8.19 11.89
N GLU A 221 -9.68 -7.00 12.36
CA GLU A 221 -9.86 -5.79 11.53
C GLU A 221 -8.55 -5.30 10.88
N HIS A 222 -7.39 -5.71 11.41
CA HIS A 222 -6.08 -5.37 10.88
C HIS A 222 -5.46 -6.47 10.01
N VAL A 223 -6.13 -7.61 9.82
CA VAL A 223 -5.62 -8.65 8.92
C VAL A 223 -5.72 -8.18 7.47
N ARG A 224 -4.63 -8.35 6.71
CA ARG A 224 -4.56 -8.10 5.25
C ARG A 224 -4.16 -9.37 4.50
N TYR A 225 -4.41 -9.43 3.19
CA TYR A 225 -3.94 -10.55 2.37
C TYR A 225 -2.47 -10.38 2.06
N PRO A 226 -1.60 -11.37 2.32
CA PRO A 226 -0.18 -11.10 2.40
C PRO A 226 0.48 -10.98 1.04
N GLU A 227 1.49 -10.12 0.99
CA GLU A 227 2.09 -9.69 -0.26
C GLU A 227 2.95 -10.79 -0.90
N ASP A 228 3.77 -11.52 -0.14
CA ASP A 228 4.66 -12.53 -0.73
C ASP A 228 3.87 -13.69 -1.34
N LEU A 229 2.78 -14.11 -0.70
CA LEU A 229 1.87 -15.09 -1.29
C LEU A 229 1.27 -14.56 -2.60
N PHE A 230 0.82 -13.30 -2.63
CA PHE A 230 0.24 -12.72 -3.82
C PHE A 230 1.27 -12.55 -4.93
N ARG A 231 2.52 -12.19 -4.61
CA ARG A 231 3.64 -12.14 -5.56
C ARG A 231 3.88 -13.50 -6.23
N VAL A 232 3.90 -14.59 -5.44
CA VAL A 232 3.97 -15.95 -5.99
C VAL A 232 2.75 -16.27 -6.87
N GLN A 233 1.54 -15.92 -6.41
CA GLN A 233 0.32 -16.23 -7.14
C GLN A 233 0.21 -15.47 -8.47
N ARG A 234 0.56 -14.18 -8.51
CA ARG A 234 0.54 -13.39 -9.74
C ARG A 234 1.58 -13.87 -10.75
N GLU A 235 2.74 -14.34 -10.29
CA GLU A 235 3.76 -14.94 -11.14
C GLU A 235 3.26 -16.25 -11.77
N ILE A 236 2.58 -17.10 -11.01
CA ILE A 236 1.95 -18.31 -11.56
C ILE A 236 0.81 -17.95 -12.53
N LEU A 237 -0.02 -16.96 -12.17
CA LEU A 237 -1.14 -16.53 -13.00
C LEU A 237 -0.71 -15.99 -14.37
N SER A 238 0.53 -15.49 -14.49
CA SER A 238 1.09 -15.00 -15.76
C SER A 238 0.99 -16.00 -16.91
N SER A 239 0.97 -17.30 -16.60
CA SER A 239 0.85 -18.38 -17.61
C SER A 239 -0.38 -19.25 -17.40
N TYR A 240 -0.75 -19.55 -16.14
CA TYR A 240 -1.80 -20.52 -15.84
C TYR A 240 -3.24 -19.97 -15.98
N HIS A 241 -3.42 -18.68 -16.30
CA HIS A 241 -4.73 -18.19 -16.75
C HIS A 241 -5.11 -18.77 -18.14
N VAL A 242 -4.12 -19.20 -18.94
CA VAL A 242 -4.34 -19.80 -20.26
C VAL A 242 -4.81 -21.24 -20.10
N ARG A 243 -6.06 -21.51 -20.44
CA ARG A 243 -6.71 -22.82 -20.26
C ARG A 243 -6.62 -23.75 -21.47
N SER A 244 -6.35 -23.21 -22.67
CA SER A 244 -6.21 -24.02 -23.89
C SER A 244 -4.81 -24.65 -23.94
N ALA A 245 -4.76 -25.97 -24.11
CA ALA A 245 -3.49 -26.71 -24.19
C ALA A 245 -2.61 -26.26 -25.36
N GLU A 246 -3.21 -26.01 -26.53
CA GLU A 246 -2.50 -25.54 -27.72
C GLU A 246 -1.92 -24.13 -27.51
N ALA A 247 -2.73 -23.22 -26.96
CA ALA A 247 -2.30 -21.85 -26.65
C ALA A 247 -1.19 -21.84 -25.59
N PHE A 248 -1.33 -22.66 -24.54
CA PHE A 248 -0.35 -22.79 -23.47
C PHE A 248 0.97 -23.36 -24.01
N TYR A 249 0.92 -24.41 -24.82
CA TYR A 249 2.10 -25.02 -25.45
C TYR A 249 2.82 -24.02 -26.37
N GLY A 250 2.06 -23.24 -27.14
CA GLY A 250 2.61 -22.17 -27.98
C GLY A 250 3.07 -20.92 -27.22
N GLY A 251 2.91 -20.86 -25.89
CA GLY A 251 3.22 -19.68 -25.08
C GLY A 251 2.38 -18.45 -25.43
N GLN A 252 1.23 -18.65 -26.06
CA GLN A 252 0.34 -17.59 -26.49
C GLN A 252 -0.39 -17.01 -25.29
N ASP A 253 -0.64 -15.69 -25.31
CA ASP A 253 -1.38 -14.96 -24.27
C ASP A 253 -0.74 -14.98 -22.88
N PHE A 254 0.49 -15.45 -22.74
CA PHE A 254 1.20 -15.30 -21.48
C PHE A 254 1.38 -13.82 -21.15
N TRP A 255 1.28 -13.50 -19.87
CA TRP A 255 1.51 -12.17 -19.33
C TRP A 255 2.88 -12.10 -18.66
N ARG A 256 3.22 -10.89 -18.21
CA ARG A 256 4.26 -10.61 -17.24
C ARG A 256 3.83 -9.45 -16.36
N ILE A 257 4.47 -9.34 -15.20
CA ILE A 257 4.38 -8.14 -14.37
C ILE A 257 5.13 -7.01 -15.11
N PRO A 258 4.54 -5.80 -15.24
CA PRO A 258 5.23 -4.68 -15.88
C PRO A 258 6.44 -4.23 -15.06
N ARG A 259 7.34 -3.50 -15.70
CA ARG A 259 8.45 -2.84 -14.99
C ARG A 259 7.90 -1.69 -14.14
N ASP A 260 8.47 -1.48 -12.97
CA ASP A 260 8.09 -0.40 -12.08
C ASP A 260 8.48 0.97 -12.67
N PRO A 261 7.51 1.81 -13.05
CA PRO A 261 7.78 3.12 -13.62
C PRO A 261 8.29 4.17 -12.62
N SER A 262 8.27 3.87 -11.30
CA SER A 262 8.86 4.76 -10.29
C SER A 262 10.38 4.72 -10.28
N THR A 263 10.98 3.69 -10.91
CA THR A 263 12.43 3.52 -11.06
C THR A 263 12.82 3.69 -12.52
N PHE A 264 13.83 4.52 -12.80
CA PHE A 264 14.29 4.75 -14.18
C PHE A 264 15.39 3.78 -14.61
N GLY A 265 15.37 3.42 -15.89
CA GLY A 265 16.47 2.74 -16.58
C GLY A 265 16.25 1.26 -16.89
N ALA A 266 17.21 0.67 -17.61
CA ALA A 266 17.16 -0.73 -18.07
C ALA A 266 17.07 -1.76 -16.93
N ASN A 267 17.37 -1.34 -15.70
CA ASN A 267 17.34 -2.15 -14.47
C ASN A 267 16.07 -1.95 -13.62
N ALA A 268 15.03 -1.27 -14.13
CA ALA A 268 13.75 -1.17 -13.44
C ALA A 268 13.19 -2.57 -13.16
N GLY A 269 13.04 -2.90 -11.87
CA GLY A 269 12.51 -4.17 -11.39
C GLY A 269 11.04 -4.34 -11.74
N ALA A 270 10.46 -5.50 -11.39
CA ALA A 270 9.03 -5.71 -11.52
C ALA A 270 8.26 -4.74 -10.60
N GLN A 271 7.10 -4.25 -11.05
CA GLN A 271 6.23 -3.41 -10.22
C GLN A 271 5.70 -4.24 -9.05
N PRO A 272 5.78 -3.75 -7.80
CA PRO A 272 5.21 -4.44 -6.65
C PRO A 272 3.67 -4.43 -6.70
N PRO A 273 3.00 -5.34 -5.99
CA PRO A 273 1.57 -5.20 -5.78
C PRO A 273 1.28 -4.04 -4.80
N TYR A 274 0.09 -3.43 -4.91
CA TYR A 274 -0.30 -2.32 -4.03
C TYR A 274 -1.63 -2.58 -3.34
N TYR A 275 -1.68 -2.29 -2.04
CA TYR A 275 -2.92 -2.25 -1.27
C TYR A 275 -3.72 -1.00 -1.62
N LEU A 276 -4.93 -1.20 -2.13
CA LEU A 276 -5.86 -0.14 -2.52
C LEU A 276 -7.28 -0.49 -2.08
N THR A 277 -8.02 0.52 -1.63
CA THR A 277 -9.47 0.40 -1.48
C THR A 277 -10.11 0.71 -2.82
N ILE A 278 -10.57 -0.32 -3.53
CA ILE A 278 -11.01 -0.20 -4.92
C ILE A 278 -12.33 -0.91 -5.19
N GLN A 279 -13.12 -0.34 -6.10
CA GLN A 279 -14.35 -0.94 -6.60
C GLN A 279 -14.10 -1.51 -8.00
N MET A 280 -14.11 -2.84 -8.11
CA MET A 280 -13.99 -3.50 -9.42
C MET A 280 -15.28 -3.36 -10.23
N PRO A 281 -15.21 -3.39 -11.58
CA PRO A 281 -16.40 -3.42 -12.41
C PRO A 281 -17.35 -4.56 -11.99
N GLY A 282 -18.63 -4.24 -11.80
CA GLY A 282 -19.65 -5.19 -11.37
C GLY A 282 -19.76 -5.41 -9.85
N THR A 283 -18.89 -4.82 -9.03
CA THR A 283 -19.05 -4.86 -7.56
C THR A 283 -19.86 -3.66 -7.07
N LYS A 284 -20.54 -3.84 -5.93
CA LYS A 284 -21.45 -2.83 -5.35
C LYS A 284 -20.76 -1.80 -4.45
N ALA A 285 -19.59 -2.15 -3.92
CA ALA A 285 -18.85 -1.35 -2.94
C ALA A 285 -17.35 -1.50 -3.17
N PRO A 286 -16.55 -0.50 -2.78
CA PRO A 286 -15.10 -0.62 -2.75
C PRO A 286 -14.67 -1.59 -1.65
N VAL A 287 -13.58 -2.32 -1.91
CA VAL A 287 -13.03 -3.37 -1.04
C VAL A 287 -11.54 -3.13 -0.87
N PHE A 288 -11.01 -3.29 0.34
CA PHE A 288 -9.57 -3.22 0.56
C PHE A 288 -8.92 -4.44 -0.07
N SER A 289 -8.07 -4.22 -1.08
CA SER A 289 -7.54 -5.27 -1.93
C SER A 289 -6.07 -5.06 -2.23
N LEU A 290 -5.33 -6.14 -2.40
CA LEU A 290 -4.01 -6.10 -3.00
C LEU A 290 -4.16 -6.22 -4.52
N THR A 291 -3.45 -5.38 -5.28
CA THR A 291 -3.69 -5.20 -6.72
C THR A 291 -2.42 -5.37 -7.54
N THR A 292 -2.55 -5.85 -8.79
CA THR A 292 -1.42 -5.93 -9.73
C THR A 292 -1.89 -5.79 -11.18
N PRO A 293 -1.19 -4.99 -12.00
CA PRO A 293 -1.37 -4.98 -13.45
C PRO A 293 -0.58 -6.11 -14.13
N PHE A 294 -0.97 -6.43 -15.36
CA PHE A 294 -0.29 -7.36 -16.26
C PHE A 294 -0.17 -6.77 -17.66
N VAL A 295 0.97 -7.01 -18.31
CA VAL A 295 1.21 -6.71 -19.74
C VAL A 295 1.56 -8.01 -20.47
N PRO A 296 1.45 -8.08 -21.81
CA PRO A 296 1.79 -9.28 -22.54
C PRO A 296 3.26 -9.67 -22.33
N ARG A 297 3.53 -10.97 -22.30
CA ARG A 297 4.89 -11.48 -22.41
C ARG A 297 5.46 -11.02 -23.77
N GLY A 298 6.63 -10.39 -23.74
CA GLY A 298 7.25 -9.74 -24.90
C GLY A 298 7.37 -8.24 -24.73
N GLY A 299 7.51 -7.52 -25.86
CA GLY A 299 7.82 -6.08 -25.89
C GLY A 299 6.62 -5.13 -25.90
N ARG A 300 5.38 -5.64 -25.90
CA ARG A 300 4.18 -4.79 -25.83
C ARG A 300 3.95 -4.35 -24.38
N GLU A 301 3.66 -3.06 -24.18
CA GLU A 301 3.42 -2.46 -22.87
C GLU A 301 1.96 -2.04 -22.66
N ASN A 302 1.04 -2.46 -23.54
CA ASN A 302 -0.39 -2.29 -23.35
C ASN A 302 -0.89 -3.18 -22.21
N LEU A 303 -1.86 -2.70 -21.43
CA LEU A 303 -2.41 -3.47 -20.33
C LEU A 303 -3.21 -4.67 -20.87
N SER A 304 -2.90 -5.87 -20.36
CA SER A 304 -3.63 -7.11 -20.67
C SER A 304 -4.64 -7.48 -19.61
N ALA A 305 -4.28 -7.29 -18.34
CA ALA A 305 -5.18 -7.59 -17.24
C ALA A 305 -4.85 -6.76 -16.00
N PHE A 306 -5.82 -6.69 -15.11
CA PHE A 306 -5.69 -6.14 -13.78
C PHE A 306 -6.28 -7.12 -12.79
N ALA A 307 -5.46 -7.65 -11.88
CA ALA A 307 -5.90 -8.58 -10.87
C ALA A 307 -5.94 -7.91 -9.50
N VAL A 308 -6.96 -8.29 -8.72
CA VAL A 308 -7.11 -7.89 -7.33
C VAL A 308 -7.35 -9.12 -6.47
N VAL A 309 -6.87 -9.10 -5.24
CA VAL A 309 -7.22 -10.09 -4.21
C VAL A 309 -7.75 -9.36 -2.99
N ASN A 310 -8.91 -9.80 -2.51
CA ASN A 310 -9.58 -9.18 -1.38
C ASN A 310 -8.78 -9.40 -0.07
N SER A 311 -8.48 -8.30 0.62
CA SER A 311 -7.77 -8.27 1.90
C SER A 311 -8.68 -8.07 3.10
N ASP A 312 -9.95 -7.70 2.91
CA ASP A 312 -10.91 -7.55 4.00
C ASP A 312 -11.19 -8.89 4.67
N ALA A 313 -11.11 -8.92 6.00
CA ALA A 313 -11.47 -10.09 6.78
C ALA A 313 -12.95 -10.43 6.58
N GLY A 314 -13.23 -11.63 6.05
CA GLY A 314 -14.60 -12.07 5.79
C GLY A 314 -14.67 -13.24 4.82
N PRO A 315 -15.89 -13.59 4.35
CA PRO A 315 -16.11 -14.72 3.44
C PRO A 315 -15.37 -14.61 2.11
N ASP A 316 -15.14 -13.40 1.63
CA ASP A 316 -14.43 -13.15 0.38
C ASP A 316 -12.91 -12.92 0.58
N TYR A 317 -12.37 -13.03 1.80
CA TYR A 317 -10.92 -12.88 2.04
C TYR A 317 -10.11 -13.83 1.15
N GLY A 318 -9.11 -13.30 0.45
CA GLY A 318 -8.28 -14.07 -0.46
C GLY A 318 -8.94 -14.43 -1.79
N LYS A 319 -10.17 -13.98 -2.06
CA LYS A 319 -10.81 -14.14 -3.36
C LYS A 319 -10.13 -13.25 -4.39
N MET A 320 -9.56 -13.88 -5.41
CA MET A 320 -8.92 -13.20 -6.52
C MET A 320 -9.92 -12.93 -7.65
N SER A 321 -9.93 -11.71 -8.18
CA SER A 321 -10.71 -11.30 -9.34
C SER A 321 -9.78 -10.71 -10.40
N VAL A 322 -9.97 -11.08 -11.66
CA VAL A 322 -9.14 -10.63 -12.77
C VAL A 322 -10.02 -9.92 -13.79
N LEU A 323 -9.74 -8.63 -14.02
CA LEU A 323 -10.27 -7.88 -15.15
C LEU A 323 -9.32 -8.11 -16.34
N GLN A 324 -9.68 -9.04 -17.22
CA GLN A 324 -8.95 -9.29 -18.45
C GLN A 324 -9.47 -8.38 -19.57
N LEU A 325 -8.56 -7.68 -20.24
CA LEU A 325 -8.88 -6.80 -21.36
C LEU A 325 -8.81 -7.57 -22.70
N PRO A 326 -9.57 -7.14 -23.73
CA PRO A 326 -9.46 -7.72 -25.06
C PRO A 326 -8.03 -7.60 -25.62
N ARG A 327 -7.56 -8.63 -26.32
CA ARG A 327 -6.17 -8.70 -26.84
C ARG A 327 -5.82 -7.62 -27.88
N ASN A 328 -6.83 -6.99 -28.48
CA ASN A 328 -6.70 -5.89 -29.44
C ASN A 328 -6.87 -4.50 -28.79
N THR A 329 -6.85 -4.43 -27.46
CA THR A 329 -6.93 -3.15 -26.75
C THR A 329 -5.66 -2.32 -26.92
N ASN A 330 -5.83 -1.01 -27.05
CA ASN A 330 -4.73 -0.03 -27.04
C ASN A 330 -4.56 0.64 -25.67
N ILE A 331 -5.21 0.11 -24.62
CA ILE A 331 -5.09 0.67 -23.26
C ILE A 331 -3.63 0.60 -22.82
N ALA A 332 -3.04 1.76 -22.53
CA ALA A 332 -1.66 1.86 -22.07
C ALA A 332 -1.47 1.17 -20.73
N GLY A 333 -0.39 0.41 -20.56
CA GLY A 333 0.04 -0.12 -19.25
C GLY A 333 0.91 0.89 -18.48
N PRO A 334 1.31 0.55 -17.24
CA PRO A 334 2.03 1.47 -16.35
C PRO A 334 3.24 2.16 -16.95
N SER A 335 4.15 1.41 -17.61
CA SER A 335 5.38 1.97 -18.19
C SER A 335 5.09 2.93 -19.36
N GLN A 336 4.05 2.66 -20.15
CA GLN A 336 3.64 3.54 -21.24
C GLN A 336 2.99 4.82 -20.70
N VAL A 337 2.16 4.73 -19.67
CA VAL A 337 1.56 5.90 -19.01
C VAL A 337 2.63 6.80 -18.42
N ALA A 338 3.63 6.23 -17.72
CA ALA A 338 4.75 7.00 -17.19
C ALA A 338 5.56 7.70 -18.30
N SER A 339 5.79 7.01 -19.43
CA SER A 339 6.44 7.62 -20.60
C SER A 339 5.61 8.77 -21.17
N ASN A 340 4.28 8.61 -21.24
CA ASN A 340 3.37 9.67 -21.70
C ASN A 340 3.35 10.88 -20.75
N PHE A 341 3.42 10.64 -19.43
CA PHE A 341 3.58 11.71 -18.44
C PHE A 341 4.86 12.52 -18.70
N GLU A 342 6.01 11.85 -18.84
CA GLU A 342 7.28 12.55 -19.09
C GLU A 342 7.35 13.21 -20.47
N ALA A 343 6.63 12.70 -21.47
CA ALA A 343 6.56 13.30 -22.79
C ALA A 343 5.71 14.58 -22.83
N LYS A 344 4.83 14.83 -21.85
CA LYS A 344 4.01 16.04 -21.80
C LYS A 344 4.91 17.26 -21.51
N PRO A 345 4.96 18.28 -22.39
CA PRO A 345 5.90 19.40 -22.25
C PRO A 345 5.83 20.13 -20.89
N GLU A 346 4.63 20.33 -20.36
CA GLU A 346 4.40 20.97 -19.06
C GLU A 346 5.04 20.17 -17.92
N VAL A 347 4.88 18.84 -17.95
CA VAL A 347 5.46 17.93 -16.97
C VAL A 347 6.98 17.91 -17.11
N ALA A 348 7.50 17.71 -18.33
CA ALA A 348 8.93 17.68 -18.60
C ALA A 348 9.65 18.95 -18.11
N ASN A 349 9.07 20.11 -18.37
CA ASN A 349 9.61 21.40 -17.93
C ASN A 349 9.58 21.51 -16.40
N SER A 350 8.47 21.15 -15.76
CA SER A 350 8.35 21.21 -14.30
C SER A 350 9.29 20.23 -13.60
N LEU A 351 9.39 18.98 -14.07
CA LEU A 351 10.33 18.00 -13.53
C LEU A 351 11.79 18.43 -13.74
N SER A 352 12.13 19.01 -14.90
CA SER A 352 13.45 19.58 -15.15
C SER A 352 13.80 20.69 -14.16
N LEU A 353 12.83 21.55 -13.82
CA LEU A 353 13.02 22.61 -12.82
C LEU A 353 13.16 22.04 -11.40
N LEU A 354 12.35 21.06 -11.02
CA LEU A 354 12.42 20.42 -9.70
C LEU A 354 13.73 19.63 -9.50
N ARG A 355 14.35 19.14 -10.58
CA ARG A 355 15.67 18.49 -10.56
C ARG A 355 16.83 19.48 -10.46
N ARG A 356 16.62 20.80 -10.59
CA ARG A 356 17.69 21.81 -10.48
C ARG A 356 17.94 22.19 -9.02
N GLY A 357 19.19 22.47 -8.68
CA GLY A 357 19.53 23.16 -7.41
C GLY A 357 19.70 22.28 -6.18
N GLY A 358 20.19 21.03 -6.35
CA GLY A 358 20.51 20.16 -5.20
C GLY A 358 19.29 19.47 -4.60
N SER A 359 18.28 19.18 -5.43
CA SER A 359 17.11 18.40 -5.05
C SER A 359 16.95 17.19 -5.97
N ASP A 360 16.61 16.05 -5.38
CA ASP A 360 16.25 14.83 -6.11
C ASP A 360 14.74 14.73 -6.24
N VAL A 361 14.28 14.48 -7.48
CA VAL A 361 12.87 14.16 -7.75
C VAL A 361 12.67 12.68 -7.50
N VAL A 362 11.77 12.38 -6.56
CA VAL A 362 11.35 11.02 -6.24
C VAL A 362 9.96 10.80 -6.84
N LEU A 363 9.88 9.98 -7.88
CA LEU A 363 8.60 9.55 -8.41
C LEU A 363 7.98 8.53 -7.46
N GLY A 364 6.74 8.78 -7.03
CA GLY A 364 6.00 7.81 -6.25
C GLY A 364 5.45 6.67 -7.09
N ASN A 365 4.74 5.78 -6.41
CA ASN A 365 4.07 4.63 -7.03
C ASN A 365 3.06 5.08 -8.08
N LEU A 366 3.12 4.49 -9.27
CA LEU A 366 2.09 4.68 -10.29
C LEU A 366 0.95 3.68 -10.03
N LEU A 367 -0.15 4.21 -9.50
CA LEU A 367 -1.34 3.43 -9.16
C LEU A 367 -2.26 3.31 -10.38
N THR A 368 -2.79 2.11 -10.61
CA THR A 368 -3.75 1.81 -11.68
C THR A 368 -5.11 1.50 -11.07
N LEU A 369 -6.16 2.21 -11.47
CA LEU A 369 -7.51 2.06 -10.91
C LEU A 369 -8.57 1.90 -12.01
N PRO A 370 -9.31 0.78 -12.10
CA PRO A 370 -10.55 0.72 -12.85
C PRO A 370 -11.63 1.66 -12.30
N VAL A 371 -12.00 2.69 -13.08
CA VAL A 371 -13.01 3.69 -12.70
C VAL A 371 -13.83 4.08 -13.93
N GLY A 372 -15.15 4.22 -13.79
CA GLY A 372 -16.01 4.80 -14.83
C GLY A 372 -16.01 4.07 -16.18
N GLY A 373 -15.69 2.77 -16.21
CA GLY A 373 -15.55 1.98 -17.44
C GLY A 373 -14.20 2.12 -18.16
N GLY A 374 -13.26 2.89 -17.60
CA GLY A 374 -11.88 3.03 -18.07
C GLY A 374 -10.87 2.76 -16.96
N LEU A 375 -9.61 3.14 -17.21
CA LEU A 375 -8.52 3.08 -16.23
C LEU A 375 -8.00 4.48 -15.93
N LEU A 376 -7.95 4.79 -14.64
CA LEU A 376 -7.34 5.98 -14.08
C LEU A 376 -5.94 5.60 -13.57
N TYR A 377 -4.95 6.40 -13.93
CA TYR A 377 -3.59 6.28 -13.44
C TYR A 377 -3.24 7.49 -12.59
N VAL A 378 -2.63 7.27 -11.43
CA VAL A 378 -2.24 8.34 -10.49
C VAL A 378 -0.80 8.12 -10.06
N GLN A 379 0.04 9.15 -10.20
CA GLN A 379 1.43 9.11 -9.75
C GLN A 379 1.80 10.41 -9.02
N PRO A 380 2.11 10.35 -7.71
CA PRO A 380 2.63 11.50 -6.98
C PRO A 380 4.10 11.74 -7.32
N VAL A 381 4.53 12.99 -7.27
CA VAL A 381 5.91 13.43 -7.47
C VAL A 381 6.36 14.13 -6.20
N TYR A 382 7.41 13.60 -5.59
CA TYR A 382 8.04 14.16 -4.41
C TYR A 382 9.38 14.79 -4.76
N VAL A 383 9.83 15.69 -3.88
CA VAL A 383 11.17 16.28 -3.94
C VAL A 383 11.84 16.17 -2.59
N GLN A 384 13.12 15.83 -2.58
CA GLN A 384 13.95 15.70 -1.39
C GLN A 384 15.29 16.43 -1.62
N ALA A 385 15.81 17.12 -0.60
CA ALA A 385 17.12 17.78 -0.69
C ALA A 385 18.26 16.75 -0.66
N THR A 386 19.26 16.89 -1.53
CA THR A 386 20.34 15.90 -1.69
C THR A 386 21.44 16.00 -0.64
N ALA A 387 21.65 17.19 -0.08
CA ALA A 387 22.75 17.47 0.85
C ALA A 387 22.40 17.30 2.35
N ASN A 388 21.16 16.94 2.68
CA ASN A 388 20.70 16.82 4.06
C ASN A 388 20.26 15.39 4.36
N THR A 389 20.99 14.72 5.24
CA THR A 389 20.70 13.34 5.69
C THR A 389 19.36 13.21 6.44
N SER A 390 18.79 14.33 6.88
CA SER A 390 17.47 14.40 7.52
C SER A 390 16.37 14.92 6.58
N ALA A 391 16.64 15.06 5.27
CA ALA A 391 15.63 15.47 4.31
C ALA A 391 14.55 14.38 4.18
N TYR A 392 13.28 14.79 4.17
CA TYR A 392 12.14 13.92 3.93
C TYR A 392 11.45 14.32 2.61
N PRO A 393 10.87 13.37 1.86
CA PRO A 393 10.19 13.67 0.61
C PRO A 393 8.97 14.59 0.84
N LEU A 394 8.90 15.68 0.09
CA LEU A 394 7.76 16.60 0.07
C LEU A 394 6.97 16.42 -1.21
N LEU A 395 5.65 16.23 -1.11
CA LEU A 395 4.78 16.18 -2.28
C LEU A 395 4.82 17.52 -2.99
N GLN A 396 5.17 17.51 -4.28
CA GLN A 396 5.20 18.72 -5.11
C GLN A 396 4.11 18.70 -6.17
N LYS A 397 3.85 17.53 -6.78
CA LYS A 397 2.88 17.38 -7.87
C LYS A 397 2.16 16.05 -7.83
N VAL A 398 1.01 15.99 -8.50
CA VAL A 398 0.25 14.77 -8.78
C VAL A 398 -0.03 14.72 -10.28
N LEU A 399 0.35 13.60 -10.90
CA LEU A 399 0.07 13.26 -12.29
C LEU A 399 -1.15 12.35 -12.33
N VAL A 400 -2.09 12.65 -13.21
CA VAL A 400 -3.28 11.82 -13.42
C VAL A 400 -3.48 11.58 -14.91
N SER A 401 -3.78 10.35 -15.32
CA SER A 401 -4.17 10.02 -16.69
C SER A 401 -5.48 9.23 -16.72
N PHE A 402 -6.37 9.60 -17.63
CA PHE A 402 -7.56 8.83 -17.98
C PHE A 402 -7.79 8.91 -19.49
N GLY A 403 -7.65 7.77 -20.18
CA GLY A 403 -7.58 7.77 -21.64
C GLY A 403 -6.40 8.62 -22.14
N ASP A 404 -6.65 9.53 -23.09
CA ASP A 404 -5.62 10.41 -23.65
C ASP A 404 -5.43 11.73 -22.86
N GLN A 405 -6.24 11.96 -21.82
CA GLN A 405 -6.16 13.17 -21.01
C GLN A 405 -5.15 12.99 -19.88
N ILE A 406 -4.27 13.97 -19.71
CA ILE A 406 -3.25 14.01 -18.65
C ILE A 406 -3.40 15.31 -17.86
N GLY A 407 -3.71 15.17 -16.57
CA GLY A 407 -3.70 16.24 -15.58
C GLY A 407 -2.39 16.27 -14.81
N PHE A 408 -1.94 17.47 -14.46
CA PHE A 408 -0.72 17.72 -13.71
C PHE A 408 -0.90 18.95 -12.83
N ASP A 409 -0.92 18.75 -11.51
CA ASP A 409 -1.26 19.80 -10.55
C ASP A 409 -0.54 19.58 -9.20
N ASP A 410 -0.58 20.57 -8.31
CA ASP A 410 -0.04 20.44 -6.93
C ASP A 410 -0.89 19.49 -6.07
N THR A 411 -2.16 19.28 -6.46
CA THR A 411 -3.12 18.48 -5.73
C THR A 411 -3.75 17.40 -6.60
N LEU A 412 -4.13 16.28 -5.99
CA LEU A 412 -4.90 15.24 -6.69
C LEU A 412 -6.21 15.80 -7.25
N LYS A 413 -6.89 16.67 -6.49
CA LYS A 413 -8.14 17.29 -6.94
C LYS A 413 -7.92 18.13 -8.20
N GLY A 414 -6.92 19.01 -8.23
CA GLY A 414 -6.64 19.83 -9.39
C GLY A 414 -6.25 19.00 -10.62
N ALA A 415 -5.45 17.94 -10.43
CA ALA A 415 -5.08 17.04 -11.52
C ALA A 415 -6.30 16.27 -12.06
N LEU A 416 -7.21 15.81 -11.19
CA LEU A 416 -8.48 15.21 -11.59
C LEU A 416 -9.39 16.21 -12.30
N ASP A 417 -9.49 17.45 -11.80
CA ASP A 417 -10.29 18.50 -12.42
C ASP A 417 -9.77 18.80 -13.83
N GLN A 418 -8.46 18.80 -14.09
CA GLN A 418 -7.90 18.95 -15.43
C GLN A 418 -8.27 17.81 -16.38
N VAL A 419 -8.30 16.57 -15.87
CA VAL A 419 -8.68 15.37 -16.66
C VAL A 419 -10.18 15.34 -16.97
N PHE A 420 -11.04 15.71 -16.00
CA PHE A 420 -12.50 15.53 -16.10
C PHE A 420 -13.30 16.81 -16.41
N SER A 421 -12.70 18.00 -16.34
CA SER A 421 -13.34 19.26 -16.77
C SER A 421 -13.28 19.48 -18.28
N GLY A 422 -12.40 18.74 -18.97
CA GLY A 422 -12.54 18.46 -20.40
C GLY A 422 -13.55 17.34 -20.59
N ASN A 423 -14.36 17.42 -21.66
CA ASN A 423 -15.44 16.48 -22.00
C ASN A 423 -14.93 15.03 -22.05
N SER A 424 -14.82 14.39 -20.89
CA SER A 424 -14.39 13.00 -20.74
C SER A 424 -15.45 12.14 -21.40
N GLY A 425 -15.12 11.62 -22.58
CA GLY A 425 -16.03 10.97 -23.52
C GLY A 425 -16.59 9.64 -23.02
N THR A 426 -17.39 9.66 -21.95
CA THR A 426 -18.23 8.55 -21.52
C THR A 426 -19.65 9.07 -21.32
N ALA A 427 -20.52 8.78 -22.28
CA ALA A 427 -21.96 8.98 -22.14
C ALA A 427 -22.53 7.99 -21.12
N ALA A 428 -22.99 8.49 -19.99
CA ALA A 428 -23.86 7.77 -19.06
C ALA A 428 -24.85 8.77 -18.43
N GLY A 429 -26.15 8.55 -18.66
CA GLY A 429 -27.23 9.47 -18.34
C GLY A 429 -27.78 9.38 -16.92
N GLY A 430 -28.49 10.45 -16.52
CA GLY A 430 -29.46 10.58 -15.41
C GLY A 430 -28.88 10.37 -13.99
N THR A 431 -29.15 11.16 -12.94
CA THR A 431 -30.20 12.16 -12.65
C THR A 431 -29.69 13.00 -11.48
N THR A 432 -30.16 14.24 -11.40
CA THR A 432 -29.92 15.30 -10.38
C THR A 432 -30.13 14.90 -8.92
N THR A 433 -29.33 15.50 -8.02
CA THR A 433 -29.82 16.04 -6.74
C THR A 433 -29.00 17.22 -6.25
N THR A 434 -29.73 18.22 -5.75
CA THR A 434 -29.35 19.60 -5.39
C THR A 434 -28.90 19.71 -3.93
N GLY A 435 -27.98 20.63 -3.63
CA GLY A 435 -27.65 21.07 -2.26
C GLY A 435 -26.93 22.42 -2.26
N SER A 436 -27.58 23.44 -1.72
CA SER A 436 -27.28 24.89 -1.77
C SER A 436 -26.34 25.37 -0.65
N SER A 437 -25.56 26.46 -0.85
CA SER A 437 -25.57 27.71 -0.03
C SER A 437 -24.46 28.75 -0.35
N GLY A 438 -24.85 30.02 -0.61
CA GLY A 438 -24.11 31.30 -0.42
C GLY A 438 -23.35 31.89 -1.62
N THR A 439 -23.86 32.72 -2.55
CA THR A 439 -24.48 34.09 -2.52
C THR A 439 -23.50 35.18 -2.03
N SER A 440 -22.97 36.09 -2.87
CA SER A 440 -23.78 37.15 -3.50
C SER A 440 -23.28 37.77 -4.83
N ASN A 441 -22.19 37.30 -5.44
CA ASN A 441 -21.84 37.69 -6.84
C ASN A 441 -22.18 36.59 -7.87
N ASN A 442 -22.47 35.37 -7.41
CA ASN A 442 -22.75 34.21 -8.25
C ASN A 442 -24.20 34.12 -8.74
N SER A 443 -25.15 34.92 -8.24
CA SER A 443 -26.57 34.78 -8.62
C SER A 443 -26.85 35.35 -10.01
N SER A 444 -26.23 36.47 -10.39
CA SER A 444 -26.36 37.06 -11.74
C SER A 444 -25.71 36.17 -12.80
N LEU A 445 -24.52 35.63 -12.51
CA LEU A 445 -23.81 34.69 -13.38
C LEU A 445 -24.56 33.35 -13.49
N ALA A 446 -25.03 32.79 -12.38
CA ALA A 446 -25.80 31.54 -12.40
C ALA A 446 -27.12 31.69 -13.17
N ASN A 447 -27.83 32.83 -13.02
CA ASN A 447 -29.05 33.11 -13.77
C ASN A 447 -28.78 33.29 -15.27
N ALA A 448 -27.66 33.94 -15.63
CA ALA A 448 -27.24 34.10 -17.02
C ALA A 448 -26.86 32.76 -17.67
N LEU A 449 -26.12 31.91 -16.95
CA LEU A 449 -25.75 30.56 -17.42
C LEU A 449 -26.97 29.63 -17.52
N ALA A 450 -27.92 29.70 -16.57
CA ALA A 450 -29.17 28.96 -16.65
C ALA A 450 -30.02 29.40 -17.86
N SER A 451 -30.09 30.71 -18.12
CA SER A 451 -30.77 31.27 -19.29
C SER A 451 -30.12 30.86 -20.61
N ALA A 452 -28.78 30.80 -20.65
CA ALA A 452 -28.04 30.33 -21.81
C ALA A 452 -28.31 28.85 -22.08
N ARG A 453 -28.34 28.02 -21.03
CA ARG A 453 -28.63 26.59 -21.16
C ARG A 453 -30.06 26.34 -21.67
N ALA A 454 -31.04 27.07 -21.16
CA ALA A 454 -32.43 26.97 -21.61
C ALA A 454 -32.57 27.42 -23.08
N ALA A 455 -31.97 28.54 -23.45
CA ALA A 455 -31.99 29.04 -24.83
C ALA A 455 -31.29 28.08 -25.81
N TYR A 456 -30.22 27.42 -25.39
CA TYR A 456 -29.54 26.41 -26.19
C TYR A 456 -30.40 25.15 -26.40
N GLN A 457 -31.07 24.66 -25.34
CA GLN A 457 -31.99 23.52 -25.44
C GLN A 457 -33.21 23.82 -26.32
N ASP A 458 -33.80 25.02 -26.17
CA ASP A 458 -34.88 25.48 -27.03
C ASP A 458 -34.44 25.56 -28.51
N GLY A 459 -33.19 25.97 -28.76
CA GLY A 459 -32.60 25.98 -30.10
C GLY A 459 -32.47 24.59 -30.68
N LEU A 460 -31.97 23.62 -29.92
CA LEU A 460 -31.87 22.23 -30.36
C LEU A 460 -33.24 21.61 -30.64
N ALA A 461 -34.24 21.88 -29.79
CA ALA A 461 -35.61 21.41 -29.99
C ALA A 461 -36.27 22.05 -31.23
N ALA A 462 -36.05 23.34 -31.46
CA ALA A 462 -36.53 24.04 -32.65
C ALA A 462 -35.88 23.51 -33.94
N LEU A 463 -34.57 23.22 -33.89
CA LEU A 463 -33.82 22.64 -35.02
C LEU A 463 -34.30 21.22 -35.33
N ALA A 464 -34.58 20.40 -34.31
CA ALA A 464 -35.13 19.05 -34.47
C ALA A 464 -36.54 19.06 -35.09
N ASN A 465 -37.33 20.11 -34.82
CA ASN A 465 -38.67 20.28 -35.35
C ASN A 465 -38.73 21.10 -36.67
N GLY A 466 -37.58 21.52 -37.21
CA GLY A 466 -37.52 22.34 -38.43
C GLY A 466 -38.10 23.75 -38.30
N ASP A 467 -38.32 24.26 -37.09
CA ASP A 467 -38.85 25.61 -36.84
C ASP A 467 -37.71 26.64 -36.77
N PHE A 468 -37.32 27.15 -37.93
CA PHE A 468 -36.24 28.12 -38.06
C PHE A 468 -36.53 29.48 -37.39
N ALA A 469 -37.81 29.84 -37.22
CA ALA A 469 -38.19 31.08 -36.53
C ALA A 469 -38.04 30.94 -35.01
N ALA A 470 -38.42 29.78 -34.45
CA ALA A 470 -38.15 29.46 -33.05
C ALA A 470 -36.65 29.30 -32.78
N TYR A 471 -35.89 28.74 -33.74
CA TYR A 471 -34.43 28.65 -33.66
C TYR A 471 -33.78 30.04 -33.58
N ASP A 472 -34.14 30.97 -34.47
CA ASP A 472 -33.59 32.35 -34.45
C ASP A 472 -33.90 33.07 -33.12
N ARG A 473 -35.13 32.92 -32.60
CA ARG A 473 -35.49 33.45 -31.26
C ARG A 473 -34.68 32.81 -30.14
N ALA A 474 -34.39 31.52 -30.22
CA ALA A 474 -33.55 30.83 -29.25
C ALA A 474 -32.09 31.31 -29.32
N GLN A 475 -31.54 31.50 -30.51
CA GLN A 475 -30.18 32.03 -30.70
C GLN A 475 -30.02 33.47 -30.18
N LYS A 476 -31.03 34.34 -30.37
CA LYS A 476 -31.04 35.70 -29.80
C LYS A 476 -31.06 35.69 -28.28
N ARG A 477 -31.87 34.80 -27.67
CA ARG A 477 -31.91 34.62 -26.21
C ARG A 477 -30.59 34.07 -25.67
N LEU A 478 -29.98 33.13 -26.39
CA LEU A 478 -28.67 32.57 -26.05
C LEU A 478 -27.59 33.66 -26.05
N LYS A 479 -27.55 34.48 -27.11
CA LYS A 479 -26.61 35.61 -27.19
C LYS A 479 -26.80 36.59 -26.04
N SER A 480 -28.05 37.00 -25.75
CA SER A 480 -28.34 37.91 -24.64
C SER A 480 -27.94 37.33 -23.28
N ALA A 481 -28.08 36.02 -23.09
CA ALA A 481 -27.70 35.35 -21.85
C ALA A 481 -26.18 35.24 -21.69
N ILE A 482 -25.45 35.02 -22.78
CA ILE A 482 -23.98 35.04 -22.80
C ILE A 482 -23.46 36.46 -22.52
N ASP A 483 -24.03 37.48 -23.15
CA ASP A 483 -23.65 38.88 -22.90
C ASP A 483 -23.92 39.28 -21.44
N ALA A 484 -25.01 38.78 -20.83
CA ALA A 484 -25.30 38.94 -19.40
C ALA A 484 -24.33 38.19 -18.49
N ALA A 485 -23.87 37.00 -18.89
CA ALA A 485 -22.88 36.22 -18.14
C ALA A 485 -21.51 36.91 -18.14
N ILE A 486 -21.08 37.44 -19.29
CA ILE A 486 -19.83 38.19 -19.43
C ILE A 486 -19.86 39.45 -18.55
N ASN A 487 -20.96 40.21 -18.58
CA ASN A 487 -21.13 41.40 -17.75
C ASN A 487 -21.20 41.09 -16.25
N ALA A 488 -21.74 39.92 -15.88
CA ALA A 488 -21.78 39.45 -14.50
C ALA A 488 -20.42 38.94 -13.99
N GLN A 489 -19.53 38.53 -14.89
CA GLN A 489 -18.15 38.12 -14.57
C GLN A 489 -17.20 39.31 -14.42
N SER A 490 -17.50 40.45 -15.06
CA SER A 490 -16.69 41.68 -15.01
C SER A 490 -16.97 42.61 -13.81
N LYS A 491 -17.81 42.18 -12.86
CA LYS A 491 -18.14 42.89 -11.60
C LYS A 491 -17.86 41.96 -10.42
#